data_AF-A0A1I5NK95-F1
#
_entry.id   AF-A0A1I5NK95-F1
#
_cell.length_a   1.000
_cell.length_b   1.000
_cell.length_c   1.000
_cell.angle_alpha   90.00
_cell.angle_beta   90.00
_cell.angle_gamma   90.00
#
_symmetry.space_group_name_H-M   'P 1'
#
loop_
_entity.id
_entity.type
_entity.pdbx_description
1 polymer ?
#
loop_
_entity_poly.entity_id
_entity_poly.type
_entity_poly.pdbx_seq_one_letter_code
_entity_poly.pdbx_strand_id
1 'polypeptide(L)'
;MRYFSGSFAFLCRLSAVFLCFIFPFSVAAETDIERNMAAIEKLQNNTAPLIDEALSNVGEYEVLTQKLSERFESTGSGLMALRVAKIDTRIALAKSNSALAERYIEQYKTFLNDVDPESACYRPELVSDFYDRIHALGDSSATILTFKTITEEDKAMAAVVQLGMHGVGVAEVPGAFVVANACILEDAAPVLEAFFGDMSGEAFSDLVELAEGQGVLEPLPDDMWQDEEAVGDEMNEPAPLSQPIEEVEFIDPEMASCVSMAAQVSEATRVNDLSTLLCDLPKNAKIRLDDLASFPGLAVVTLSGVDVESLAPLNDMPALSQVLIEQSTISSFGDMSNVQADLVFSEVNTEDWGALAHSGAERIYIEQPSDCRSLSSLVNSGAVSVIFSDGEGQLDAQGMMNADTVVITDCTRDSVH
;
A
#
# COMPACT_ATOMS: atom_id res chain seq x y z
N MET A 1 10.69 17.92 37.00
CA MET A 1 9.92 17.62 38.22
C MET A 1 8.55 18.30 38.10
N ARG A 2 7.46 17.52 38.13
CA ARG A 2 6.03 17.91 38.00
C ARG A 2 5.62 18.41 36.61
N TYR A 3 4.46 18.13 36.03
CA TYR A 3 3.37 17.18 36.18
C TYR A 3 2.60 17.39 34.86
N PHE A 4 2.37 16.38 34.04
CA PHE A 4 1.24 16.39 33.10
C PHE A 4 0.72 14.96 33.00
N SER A 5 -0.42 14.78 33.65
CA SER A 5 -1.24 13.59 33.72
C SER A 5 -2.59 14.01 33.18
N GLY A 6 -3.14 13.23 32.26
CA GLY A 6 -4.57 13.25 31.95
C GLY A 6 -4.93 13.90 30.63
N SER A 7 -5.24 13.08 29.63
CA SER A 7 -6.59 12.99 29.00
C SER A 7 -6.47 12.42 27.58
N PHE A 8 -6.19 11.12 27.46
CA PHE A 8 -6.47 10.33 26.25
C PHE A 8 -7.64 9.40 26.59
N ALA A 9 -8.82 10.01 26.70
CA ALA A 9 -10.09 9.30 26.87
C ALA A 9 -11.20 10.27 26.49
N PHE A 10 -11.37 10.57 25.20
CA PHE A 10 -12.63 11.07 24.65
C PHE A 10 -12.54 11.08 23.13
N LEU A 11 -13.26 10.14 22.49
CA LEU A 11 -13.80 10.12 21.11
C LEU A 11 -13.68 8.71 20.51
N CYS A 12 -14.36 7.75 21.13
CA CYS A 12 -14.83 6.56 20.44
C CYS A 12 -16.25 6.29 20.94
N ARG A 13 -17.18 7.14 20.48
CA ARG A 13 -18.64 6.99 20.63
C ARG A 13 -19.35 7.76 19.51
N LEU A 14 -19.66 7.04 18.44
CA LEU A 14 -20.78 7.25 17.53
C LEU A 14 -21.11 5.87 16.95
N SER A 15 -22.00 5.12 17.63
CA SER A 15 -23.36 4.84 17.15
C SER A 15 -23.36 3.77 16.05
N ALA A 16 -23.31 2.47 16.35
CA ALA A 16 -24.51 1.68 16.66
C ALA A 16 -25.74 2.10 15.83
N VAL A 17 -25.67 1.94 14.50
CA VAL A 17 -26.88 1.88 13.66
C VAL A 17 -27.31 0.42 13.57
N PHE A 18 -28.45 0.18 14.20
CA PHE A 18 -29.20 -1.06 14.27
C PHE A 18 -29.70 -1.42 12.85
N LEU A 19 -29.03 -2.36 12.18
CA LEU A 19 -29.55 -3.03 10.98
C LEU A 19 -30.24 -4.33 11.41
N CYS A 20 -31.47 -4.17 11.91
CA CYS A 20 -32.44 -5.25 11.95
C CYS A 20 -33.59 -4.84 11.02
N PHE A 21 -33.50 -5.23 9.74
CA PHE A 21 -34.67 -5.28 8.87
C PHE A 21 -34.79 -6.65 8.21
N ILE A 22 -36.00 -7.18 8.34
CA ILE A 22 -36.40 -8.56 8.14
C ILE A 22 -36.74 -8.77 6.66
N PHE A 23 -35.90 -9.52 5.94
CA PHE A 23 -36.30 -10.37 4.82
C PHE A 23 -35.74 -11.78 5.06
N PRO A 24 -36.42 -12.87 4.63
CA PRO A 24 -36.04 -14.22 4.98
C PRO A 24 -34.94 -14.71 4.05
N PHE A 25 -33.74 -14.16 4.18
CA PHE A 25 -32.55 -14.91 3.82
C PHE A 25 -32.30 -15.95 4.90
N SER A 26 -31.79 -17.11 4.50
CA SER A 26 -31.52 -18.22 5.41
C SER A 26 -30.65 -17.71 6.57
N VAL A 27 -31.22 -17.63 7.77
CA VAL A 27 -30.62 -17.11 9.01
C VAL A 27 -29.22 -17.67 9.33
N ALA A 28 -28.83 -18.79 8.70
CA ALA A 28 -27.49 -19.34 8.80
C ALA A 28 -26.41 -18.49 8.09
N ALA A 29 -26.67 -18.01 6.85
CA ALA A 29 -25.65 -17.33 6.05
C ALA A 29 -25.24 -15.96 6.61
N GLU A 30 -26.16 -15.24 7.25
CA GLU A 30 -25.91 -13.93 7.87
C GLU A 30 -25.13 -14.05 9.19
N THR A 31 -25.35 -15.13 9.95
CA THR A 31 -24.62 -15.38 11.21
C THR A 31 -23.18 -15.82 11.01
N ASP A 32 -22.86 -16.44 9.87
CA ASP A 32 -21.51 -16.92 9.58
C ASP A 32 -20.58 -15.77 9.14
N ILE A 33 -21.11 -14.76 8.45
CA ILE A 33 -20.36 -13.56 8.05
C ILE A 33 -20.00 -12.69 9.27
N GLU A 34 -20.97 -12.38 10.13
CA GLU A 34 -20.70 -11.60 11.36
C GLU A 34 -19.68 -12.29 12.26
N ARG A 35 -19.75 -13.63 12.34
CA ARG A 35 -18.81 -14.45 13.09
C ARG A 35 -17.40 -14.39 12.48
N ASN A 36 -17.27 -14.53 11.16
CA ASN A 36 -15.98 -14.46 10.48
C ASN A 36 -15.35 -13.07 10.65
N MET A 37 -16.13 -11.99 10.49
CA MET A 37 -15.66 -10.62 10.71
C MET A 37 -15.18 -10.38 12.14
N ALA A 38 -15.90 -10.89 13.14
CA ALA A 38 -15.47 -10.79 14.54
C ALA A 38 -14.20 -11.60 14.82
N ALA A 39 -14.03 -12.76 14.18
CA ALA A 39 -12.81 -13.56 14.27
C ALA A 39 -11.61 -12.84 13.64
N ILE A 40 -11.81 -12.19 12.49
CA ILE A 40 -10.81 -11.37 11.79
C ILE A 40 -10.38 -10.19 12.67
N GLU A 41 -11.33 -9.40 13.19
CA GLU A 41 -11.04 -8.24 14.04
C GLU A 41 -10.24 -8.66 15.29
N LYS A 42 -10.62 -9.81 15.88
CA LYS A 42 -9.90 -10.39 17.02
C LYS A 42 -8.49 -10.82 16.66
N LEU A 43 -8.28 -11.45 15.49
CA LEU A 43 -6.95 -11.80 15.00
C LEU A 43 -6.11 -10.53 14.86
N GLN A 44 -6.58 -9.54 14.11
CA GLN A 44 -5.88 -8.27 13.86
C GLN A 44 -5.49 -7.58 15.17
N ASN A 45 -6.43 -7.43 16.11
CA ASN A 45 -6.17 -6.82 17.42
C ASN A 45 -5.12 -7.60 18.25
N ASN A 46 -5.13 -8.92 18.19
CA ASN A 46 -4.18 -9.75 18.93
C ASN A 46 -2.79 -9.79 18.27
N THR A 47 -2.71 -9.62 16.95
CA THR A 47 -1.46 -9.74 16.19
C THR A 47 -0.81 -8.41 15.85
N ALA A 48 -1.54 -7.30 15.84
CA ALA A 48 -1.01 -5.95 15.59
C ALA A 48 0.28 -5.65 16.39
N PRO A 49 0.33 -5.81 17.73
CA PRO A 49 1.56 -5.54 18.47
C PRO A 49 2.71 -6.51 18.14
N LEU A 50 2.42 -7.72 17.66
CA LEU A 50 3.45 -8.67 17.21
C LEU A 50 4.04 -8.25 15.87
N ILE A 51 3.19 -7.78 14.95
CA ILE A 51 3.58 -7.27 13.63
C ILE A 51 4.39 -5.98 13.80
N ASP A 52 3.94 -5.04 14.64
CA ASP A 52 4.66 -3.79 14.92
C ASP A 52 6.08 -4.06 15.47
N GLU A 53 6.21 -5.00 16.42
CA GLU A 53 7.51 -5.39 16.98
C GLU A 53 8.39 -6.09 15.92
N ALA A 54 7.80 -6.90 15.06
CA ALA A 54 8.53 -7.59 13.99
C ALA A 54 9.03 -6.61 12.91
N LEU A 55 8.22 -5.63 12.52
CA LEU A 55 8.59 -4.55 11.60
C LEU A 55 9.65 -3.63 12.22
N SER A 56 9.58 -3.37 13.53
CA SER A 56 10.66 -2.66 14.24
C SER A 56 12.01 -3.40 14.13
N ASN A 57 12.02 -4.73 14.25
CA ASN A 57 13.24 -5.52 14.06
C ASN A 57 13.75 -5.47 12.62
N VAL A 58 12.86 -5.39 11.62
CA VAL A 58 13.21 -5.21 10.21
C VAL A 58 13.92 -3.86 10.02
N GLY A 59 13.35 -2.77 10.54
CA GLY A 59 13.98 -1.45 10.47
C GLY A 59 15.34 -1.39 11.18
N GLU A 60 15.49 -2.05 12.33
CA GLU A 60 16.80 -2.19 12.97
C GLU A 60 17.80 -2.98 12.11
N TYR A 61 17.33 -4.00 11.39
CA TYR A 61 18.16 -4.79 10.48
C TYR A 61 18.60 -3.98 9.25
N GLU A 62 17.71 -3.19 8.68
CA GLU A 62 17.97 -2.26 7.56
C GLU A 62 19.05 -1.24 7.92
N VAL A 63 18.99 -0.64 9.10
CA VAL A 63 20.04 0.27 9.60
C VAL A 63 21.41 -0.42 9.67
N LEU A 64 21.45 -1.73 9.98
CA LEU A 64 22.70 -2.49 9.93
C LEU A 64 23.15 -2.73 8.49
N THR A 65 22.22 -2.93 7.55
CA THR A 65 22.49 -3.15 6.12
C THR A 65 23.00 -1.89 5.46
N GLN A 66 22.41 -0.73 5.74
CA GLN A 66 22.93 0.55 5.26
C GLN A 66 24.39 0.76 5.69
N LYS A 67 24.71 0.55 6.98
CA LYS A 67 26.10 0.66 7.48
C LYS A 67 27.05 -0.34 6.83
N LEU A 68 26.56 -1.53 6.48
CA LEU A 68 27.33 -2.53 5.77
C LEU A 68 27.64 -2.06 4.34
N SER A 69 26.62 -1.58 3.62
CA SER A 69 26.70 -1.07 2.24
C SER A 69 27.61 0.15 2.15
N GLU A 70 27.40 1.16 3.00
CA GLU A 70 28.27 2.35 3.09
C GLU A 70 29.75 1.95 3.29
N ARG A 71 29.99 0.95 4.14
CA ARG A 71 31.35 0.48 4.40
C ARG A 71 31.92 -0.27 3.20
N PHE A 72 31.10 -1.06 2.52
CA PHE A 72 31.49 -1.77 1.32
C PHE A 72 31.82 -0.79 0.19
N GLU A 73 30.93 0.15 -0.13
CA GLU A 73 31.10 1.16 -1.18
C GLU A 73 32.32 2.05 -0.94
N SER A 74 32.53 2.52 0.30
CA SER A 74 33.66 3.40 0.62
C SER A 74 35.02 2.70 0.60
N THR A 75 35.08 1.37 0.63
CA THR A 75 36.35 0.62 0.71
C THR A 75 36.58 -0.36 -0.44
N GLY A 76 35.54 -0.71 -1.19
CA GLY A 76 35.55 -1.80 -2.16
C GLY A 76 35.87 -3.18 -1.55
N SER A 77 35.77 -3.33 -0.22
CA SER A 77 36.21 -4.53 0.49
C SER A 77 35.11 -5.19 1.32
N GLY A 78 34.80 -6.44 0.99
CA GLY A 78 33.92 -7.31 1.76
C GLY A 78 34.46 -7.58 3.16
N LEU A 79 35.78 -7.75 3.34
CA LEU A 79 36.35 -7.94 4.68
C LEU A 79 36.17 -6.70 5.56
N MET A 80 36.25 -5.49 4.98
CA MET A 80 35.98 -4.26 5.74
C MET A 80 34.50 -4.10 6.08
N ALA A 81 33.61 -4.48 5.18
CA ALA A 81 32.17 -4.49 5.41
C ALA A 81 31.80 -5.50 6.52
N LEU A 82 32.30 -6.73 6.47
CA LEU A 82 32.03 -7.76 7.49
C LEU A 82 32.44 -7.33 8.91
N ARG A 83 33.46 -6.48 9.08
CA ARG A 83 33.86 -5.96 10.39
C ARG A 83 32.79 -5.07 11.04
N VAL A 84 31.97 -4.40 10.25
CA VAL A 84 30.87 -3.55 10.74
C VAL A 84 29.51 -4.24 10.65
N ALA A 85 29.44 -5.46 10.10
CA ALA A 85 28.20 -6.19 9.83
C ALA A 85 27.34 -6.51 11.06
N LYS A 86 27.90 -6.44 12.28
CA LYS A 86 27.19 -6.75 13.54
C LYS A 86 26.41 -8.08 13.48
N ILE A 87 27.07 -9.15 13.03
CA ILE A 87 26.49 -10.48 12.82
C ILE A 87 25.66 -10.98 14.02
N ASP A 88 26.14 -10.78 15.26
CA ASP A 88 25.39 -11.17 16.46
C ASP A 88 24.06 -10.43 16.62
N THR A 89 24.02 -9.13 16.32
CA THR A 89 22.80 -8.33 16.39
C THR A 89 21.82 -8.77 15.31
N ARG A 90 22.29 -9.00 14.08
CA ARG A 90 21.47 -9.52 12.98
C ARG A 90 20.80 -10.86 13.31
N ILE A 91 21.54 -11.78 13.92
CA ILE A 91 21.02 -13.06 14.38
C ILE A 91 20.01 -12.87 15.51
N ALA A 92 20.26 -11.95 16.44
CA ALA A 92 19.32 -11.66 17.52
C ALA A 92 17.98 -11.11 16.97
N LEU A 93 18.03 -10.20 15.99
CA LEU A 93 16.84 -9.65 15.33
C LEU A 93 16.07 -10.75 14.57
N ALA A 94 16.75 -11.61 13.81
CA ALA A 94 16.10 -12.73 13.13
C ALA A 94 15.43 -13.73 14.09
N LYS A 95 16.10 -14.04 15.20
CA LYS A 95 15.52 -14.90 16.25
C LYS A 95 14.32 -14.24 16.93
N SER A 96 14.36 -12.92 17.12
CA SER A 96 13.23 -12.14 17.62
C SER A 96 12.03 -12.27 16.68
N ASN A 97 12.23 -12.04 15.37
CA ASN A 97 11.17 -12.21 14.37
C ASN A 97 10.64 -13.64 14.29
N SER A 98 11.52 -14.64 14.40
CA SER A 98 11.11 -16.05 14.47
C SER A 98 10.22 -16.33 15.68
N ALA A 99 10.54 -15.79 16.86
CA ALA A 99 9.73 -15.97 18.06
C ALA A 99 8.39 -15.22 18.00
N LEU A 100 8.36 -14.02 17.40
CA LEU A 100 7.13 -13.27 17.15
C LEU A 100 6.22 -14.01 16.15
N ALA A 101 6.82 -14.61 15.13
CA ALA A 101 6.15 -15.45 14.16
C ALA A 101 5.49 -16.69 14.79
N GLU A 102 6.19 -17.39 15.68
CA GLU A 102 5.60 -18.50 16.43
C GLU A 102 4.36 -18.05 17.24
N ARG A 103 4.42 -16.88 17.87
CA ARG A 103 3.27 -16.30 18.61
C ARG A 103 2.14 -15.89 17.67
N TYR A 104 2.44 -15.37 16.49
CA TYR A 104 1.43 -15.08 15.46
C TYR A 104 0.72 -16.37 15.04
N ILE A 105 1.46 -17.46 14.77
CA ILE A 105 0.90 -18.77 14.40
C ILE A 105 -0.08 -19.28 15.47
N GLU A 106 0.20 -19.06 16.76
CA GLU A 106 -0.73 -19.42 17.84
C GLU A 106 -2.05 -18.63 17.76
N GLN A 107 -1.99 -17.34 17.44
CA GLN A 107 -3.19 -16.52 17.21
C GLN A 107 -3.92 -16.98 15.95
N TYR A 108 -3.19 -17.24 14.87
CA TYR A 108 -3.76 -17.70 13.60
C TYR A 108 -4.46 -19.06 13.74
N LYS A 109 -3.87 -20.02 14.48
CA LYS A 109 -4.55 -21.28 14.82
C LYS A 109 -5.84 -21.06 15.63
N THR A 110 -5.85 -20.07 16.51
CA THR A 110 -7.06 -19.71 17.25
C THR A 110 -8.12 -19.14 16.30
N PHE A 111 -7.71 -18.26 15.41
CA PHE A 111 -8.55 -17.71 14.35
C PHE A 111 -9.18 -18.80 13.47
N LEU A 112 -8.41 -19.79 13.04
CA LEU A 112 -8.92 -20.93 12.25
C LEU A 112 -9.98 -21.77 12.99
N ASN A 113 -10.03 -21.74 14.33
CA ASN A 113 -11.11 -22.38 15.09
C ASN A 113 -12.36 -21.50 15.21
N ASP A 114 -12.19 -20.19 15.04
CA ASP A 114 -13.25 -19.19 15.22
C ASP A 114 -13.97 -18.88 13.90
N VAL A 115 -13.29 -19.02 12.75
CA VAL A 115 -13.82 -18.83 11.38
C VAL A 115 -14.56 -20.07 10.85
N ASP A 116 -15.52 -19.87 9.95
CA ASP A 116 -16.22 -20.96 9.27
C ASP A 116 -15.28 -21.78 8.36
N PRO A 117 -15.29 -23.13 8.38
CA PRO A 117 -14.48 -23.94 7.47
C PRO A 117 -14.76 -23.74 5.96
N GLU A 118 -15.89 -23.17 5.58
CA GLU A 118 -16.24 -22.83 4.19
C GLU A 118 -15.79 -21.40 3.79
N SER A 119 -15.26 -20.62 4.74
CA SER A 119 -14.66 -19.30 4.51
C SER A 119 -13.40 -19.39 3.65
N ALA A 120 -13.20 -18.42 2.76
CA ALA A 120 -11.95 -18.19 2.05
C ALA A 120 -10.78 -17.86 3.02
N CYS A 121 -11.09 -17.35 4.20
CA CYS A 121 -10.11 -17.15 5.26
C CYS A 121 -9.75 -18.42 6.05
N TYR A 122 -10.46 -19.53 5.86
CA TYR A 122 -10.07 -20.81 6.45
C TYR A 122 -8.92 -21.45 5.65
N ARG A 123 -7.69 -21.00 5.92
CA ARG A 123 -6.46 -21.46 5.23
C ARG A 123 -5.49 -22.19 6.18
N PRO A 124 -5.83 -23.41 6.66
CA PRO A 124 -4.98 -24.14 7.60
C PRO A 124 -3.61 -24.52 7.04
N GLU A 125 -3.43 -24.56 5.71
CA GLU A 125 -2.17 -24.79 5.02
C GLU A 125 -1.11 -23.72 5.34
N LEU A 126 -1.53 -22.46 5.55
CA LEU A 126 -0.61 -21.35 5.85
C LEU A 126 0.15 -21.56 7.15
N VAL A 127 -0.38 -22.35 8.08
CA VAL A 127 0.33 -22.71 9.32
C VAL A 127 1.64 -23.43 9.00
N SER A 128 1.65 -24.35 8.03
CA SER A 128 2.87 -25.05 7.63
C SER A 128 3.83 -24.09 6.94
N ASP A 129 3.33 -23.26 6.03
CA ASP A 129 4.14 -22.29 5.29
C ASP A 129 4.83 -21.30 6.21
N PHE A 130 4.16 -20.84 7.28
CA PHE A 130 4.78 -20.00 8.28
C PHE A 130 5.92 -20.71 9.03
N TYR A 131 5.77 -21.99 9.37
CA TYR A 131 6.87 -22.75 9.98
C TYR A 131 8.03 -22.95 9.02
N ASP A 132 7.77 -23.19 7.74
CA ASP A 132 8.81 -23.34 6.73
C ASP A 132 9.64 -22.05 6.58
N ARG A 133 8.98 -20.88 6.59
CA ARG A 133 9.63 -19.55 6.59
C ARG A 133 10.46 -19.32 7.86
N ILE A 134 9.95 -19.68 9.04
CA ILE A 134 10.71 -19.62 10.30
C ILE A 134 11.96 -20.51 10.24
N HIS A 135 11.83 -21.73 9.72
CA HIS A 135 12.94 -22.67 9.56
C HIS A 135 14.00 -22.14 8.59
N ALA A 136 13.58 -21.61 7.44
CA ALA A 136 14.49 -21.00 6.46
C ALA A 136 15.26 -19.81 7.06
N LEU A 137 14.60 -18.96 7.85
CA LEU A 137 15.25 -17.87 8.58
C LEU A 137 16.24 -18.39 9.64
N GLY A 138 15.90 -19.50 10.32
CA GLY A 138 16.79 -20.18 11.26
C GLY A 138 18.06 -20.74 10.60
N ASP A 139 17.91 -21.39 9.46
CA ASP A 139 19.01 -22.00 8.70
C ASP A 139 19.93 -20.92 8.09
N SER A 140 19.35 -19.85 7.56
CA SER A 140 20.13 -18.69 7.10
C SER A 140 20.86 -18.00 8.26
N SER A 141 20.23 -17.87 9.44
CA SER A 141 20.88 -17.36 10.66
C SER A 141 22.09 -18.20 11.08
N ALA A 142 22.00 -19.53 10.97
CA ALA A 142 23.10 -20.44 11.24
C ALA A 142 24.23 -20.28 10.20
N THR A 143 23.88 -20.03 8.95
CA THR A 143 24.82 -19.80 7.85
C THR A 143 25.61 -18.51 8.07
N ILE A 144 24.95 -17.37 8.35
CA ILE A 144 25.63 -16.08 8.51
C ILE A 144 26.54 -16.04 9.75
N LEU A 145 26.29 -16.89 10.76
CA LEU A 145 27.18 -17.03 11.91
C LEU A 145 28.60 -17.43 11.50
N THR A 146 28.73 -18.22 10.44
CA THR A 146 30.04 -18.67 9.92
C THR A 146 30.87 -17.53 9.34
N PHE A 147 30.23 -16.42 8.93
CA PHE A 147 30.90 -15.28 8.28
C PHE A 147 31.92 -14.60 9.18
N LYS A 148 31.78 -14.74 10.50
CA LYS A 148 32.76 -14.25 11.48
C LYS A 148 34.17 -14.84 11.30
N THR A 149 34.27 -15.98 10.63
CA THR A 149 35.54 -16.70 10.43
C THR A 149 36.16 -16.46 9.05
N ILE A 150 35.49 -15.69 8.18
CA ILE A 150 35.96 -15.43 6.83
C ILE A 150 37.20 -14.52 6.87
N THR A 151 38.27 -14.95 6.22
CA THR A 151 39.53 -14.20 6.07
C THR A 151 39.86 -13.85 4.63
N GLU A 152 39.17 -14.47 3.67
CA GLU A 152 39.41 -14.31 2.23
C GLU A 152 38.46 -13.28 1.63
N GLU A 153 38.97 -12.39 0.78
CA GLU A 153 38.21 -11.25 0.23
C GLU A 153 37.02 -11.68 -0.63
N ASP A 154 37.23 -12.61 -1.58
CA ASP A 154 36.16 -13.09 -2.47
C ASP A 154 35.00 -13.73 -1.69
N LYS A 155 35.33 -14.47 -0.63
CA LYS A 155 34.33 -15.06 0.28
C LYS A 155 33.62 -13.99 1.11
N ALA A 156 34.33 -12.93 1.48
CA ALA A 156 33.75 -11.83 2.23
C ALA A 156 32.78 -11.00 1.38
N MET A 157 33.07 -10.80 0.09
CA MET A 157 32.14 -10.17 -0.85
C MET A 157 30.85 -10.99 -1.01
N ALA A 158 30.97 -12.30 -1.22
CA ALA A 158 29.81 -13.19 -1.27
C ALA A 158 29.00 -13.16 0.05
N ALA A 159 29.68 -13.10 1.20
CA ALA A 159 29.02 -13.00 2.50
C ALA A 159 28.28 -11.67 2.69
N VAL A 160 28.75 -10.55 2.14
CA VAL A 160 28.02 -9.27 2.16
C VAL A 160 26.70 -9.39 1.41
N VAL A 161 26.68 -9.99 0.22
CA VAL A 161 25.45 -10.24 -0.54
C VAL A 161 24.51 -11.16 0.25
N GLN A 162 25.03 -12.24 0.84
CA GLN A 162 24.22 -13.15 1.65
C GLN A 162 23.64 -12.50 2.91
N LEU A 163 24.30 -11.48 3.48
CA LEU A 163 23.72 -10.68 4.57
C LEU A 163 22.54 -9.84 4.11
N GLY A 164 22.55 -9.34 2.86
CA GLY A 164 21.38 -8.71 2.24
C GLY A 164 20.23 -9.68 2.12
N MET A 165 20.47 -10.88 1.58
CA MET A 165 19.46 -11.94 1.44
C MET A 165 18.90 -12.39 2.80
N HIS A 166 19.74 -12.47 3.83
CA HIS A 166 19.26 -12.73 5.19
C HIS A 166 18.33 -11.61 5.69
N GLY A 167 18.56 -10.35 5.30
CA GLY A 167 17.64 -9.24 5.59
C GLY A 167 16.27 -9.44 4.96
N VAL A 168 16.23 -9.89 3.70
CA VAL A 168 14.97 -10.26 3.02
C VAL A 168 14.21 -11.31 3.83
N GLY A 169 14.88 -12.39 4.28
CA GLY A 169 14.25 -13.40 5.12
C GLY A 169 13.72 -12.87 6.47
N VAL A 170 14.37 -11.85 7.05
CA VAL A 170 13.88 -11.20 8.28
C VAL A 170 12.59 -10.41 8.03
N ALA A 171 12.45 -9.78 6.86
CA ALA A 171 11.27 -9.01 6.45
C ALA A 171 10.14 -9.88 5.89
N GLU A 172 10.48 -10.98 5.23
CA GLU A 172 9.53 -11.92 4.62
C GLU A 172 8.62 -12.59 5.66
N VAL A 173 9.14 -12.87 6.86
CA VAL A 173 8.38 -13.50 7.95
C VAL A 173 7.16 -12.64 8.37
N PRO A 174 7.31 -11.36 8.76
CA PRO A 174 6.15 -10.51 9.03
C PRO A 174 5.33 -10.20 7.79
N GLY A 175 5.94 -10.10 6.60
CA GLY A 175 5.23 -9.86 5.34
C GLY A 175 4.19 -10.95 5.03
N ALA A 176 4.53 -12.21 5.25
CA ALA A 176 3.61 -13.34 5.05
C ALA A 176 2.34 -13.26 5.92
N PHE A 177 2.41 -12.63 7.10
CA PHE A 177 1.26 -12.43 7.98
C PHE A 177 0.29 -11.37 7.49
N VAL A 178 0.83 -10.32 6.86
CA VAL A 178 0.02 -9.25 6.28
C VAL A 178 -0.77 -9.80 5.09
N VAL A 179 -0.12 -10.59 4.23
CA VAL A 179 -0.77 -11.24 3.07
C VAL A 179 -1.86 -12.23 3.50
N ALA A 180 -1.65 -12.97 4.59
CA ALA A 180 -2.66 -13.89 5.09
C ALA A 180 -3.98 -13.20 5.52
N ASN A 181 -3.93 -11.90 5.83
CA ASN A 181 -5.11 -11.10 6.12
C ASN A 181 -5.84 -10.62 4.86
N ALA A 182 -5.31 -10.84 3.65
CA ALA A 182 -5.95 -10.40 2.41
C ALA A 182 -7.23 -11.20 2.06
N CYS A 183 -7.39 -12.41 2.63
CA CYS A 183 -8.58 -13.25 2.47
C CYS A 183 -9.89 -12.56 2.87
N ILE A 184 -9.81 -11.48 3.66
CA ILE A 184 -10.96 -10.66 4.07
C ILE A 184 -11.69 -10.09 2.85
N LEU A 185 -10.94 -9.75 1.79
CA LEU A 185 -11.50 -9.23 0.55
C LEU A 185 -12.30 -10.30 -0.21
N GLU A 186 -11.87 -11.55 -0.15
CA GLU A 186 -12.53 -12.70 -0.76
C GLU A 186 -13.78 -13.14 0.03
N ASP A 187 -13.72 -13.15 1.36
CA ASP A 187 -14.88 -13.47 2.20
C ASP A 187 -15.95 -12.36 2.17
N ALA A 188 -15.52 -11.11 1.96
CA ALA A 188 -16.42 -10.01 1.69
C ALA A 188 -16.99 -10.07 0.27
N ALA A 189 -16.38 -10.81 -0.67
CA ALA A 189 -16.79 -10.86 -2.07
C ALA A 189 -18.27 -11.22 -2.29
N PRO A 190 -18.89 -12.20 -1.61
CA PRO A 190 -20.30 -12.52 -1.82
C PRO A 190 -21.24 -11.43 -1.27
N VAL A 191 -20.82 -10.72 -0.21
CA VAL A 191 -21.52 -9.55 0.31
C VAL A 191 -21.40 -8.42 -0.69
N LEU A 192 -20.20 -8.18 -1.21
CA LEU A 192 -19.91 -7.19 -2.23
C LEU A 192 -20.64 -7.52 -3.53
N GLU A 193 -20.68 -8.77 -4.02
CA GLU A 193 -21.43 -9.22 -5.19
C GLU A 193 -22.95 -9.13 -4.99
N ALA A 194 -23.47 -9.43 -3.80
CA ALA A 194 -24.88 -9.20 -3.47
C ALA A 194 -25.21 -7.69 -3.41
N PHE A 195 -24.22 -6.84 -3.12
CA PHE A 195 -24.31 -5.37 -3.13
C PHE A 195 -24.09 -4.75 -4.53
N PHE A 196 -23.25 -5.38 -5.37
CA PHE A 196 -22.76 -4.90 -6.67
C PHE A 196 -23.25 -5.76 -7.84
N GLY A 197 -24.36 -6.48 -7.66
CA GLY A 197 -24.81 -7.66 -8.43
C GLY A 197 -25.07 -7.53 -9.94
N ASP A 198 -24.43 -6.60 -10.64
CA ASP A 198 -24.39 -6.56 -12.10
C ASP A 198 -22.98 -6.27 -12.68
N MET A 199 -21.92 -6.25 -11.86
CA MET A 199 -20.55 -6.31 -12.37
C MET A 199 -20.17 -7.77 -12.64
N SER A 200 -19.92 -8.10 -13.92
CA SER A 200 -19.54 -9.45 -14.34
C SER A 200 -18.30 -9.95 -13.58
N GLY A 201 -18.38 -11.17 -13.03
CA GLY A 201 -17.36 -11.77 -12.16
C GLY A 201 -15.93 -11.89 -12.70
N GLU A 202 -15.66 -11.50 -13.95
CA GLU A 202 -14.29 -11.37 -14.48
C GLU A 202 -13.54 -10.18 -13.84
N ALA A 203 -14.20 -9.05 -13.60
CA ALA A 203 -13.55 -7.86 -13.00
C ALA A 203 -13.19 -8.04 -11.51
N PHE A 204 -13.89 -8.93 -10.81
CA PHE A 204 -13.59 -9.27 -9.42
C PHE A 204 -12.47 -10.31 -9.33
N SER A 205 -12.43 -11.26 -10.29
CA SER A 205 -11.33 -12.21 -10.43
C SER A 205 -9.98 -11.51 -10.64
N ASP A 206 -9.95 -10.45 -11.45
CA ASP A 206 -8.72 -9.68 -11.72
C ASP A 206 -8.18 -8.97 -10.46
N LEU A 207 -9.05 -8.56 -9.53
CA LEU A 207 -8.69 -7.90 -8.27
C LEU A 207 -8.12 -8.88 -7.24
N VAL A 208 -8.66 -10.11 -7.20
CA VAL A 208 -8.14 -11.22 -6.40
C VAL A 208 -6.80 -11.71 -6.98
N GLU A 209 -6.68 -11.81 -8.31
CA GLU A 209 -5.44 -12.16 -8.99
C GLU A 209 -4.34 -11.11 -8.78
N LEU A 210 -4.69 -9.83 -8.60
CA LEU A 210 -3.73 -8.77 -8.25
C LEU A 210 -3.25 -8.86 -6.78
N ALA A 211 -4.12 -9.33 -5.87
CA ALA A 211 -3.77 -9.54 -4.46
C ALA A 211 -2.93 -10.82 -4.25
N GLU A 212 -3.18 -11.87 -5.04
CA GLU A 212 -2.36 -13.10 -5.04
C GLU A 212 -1.08 -12.96 -5.90
N GLY A 213 -1.09 -12.08 -6.91
CA GLY A 213 -0.01 -11.87 -7.88
C GLY A 213 1.25 -11.17 -7.36
N GLN A 214 1.23 -10.64 -6.14
CA GLN A 214 2.44 -10.09 -5.50
C GLN A 214 3.26 -11.12 -4.72
N GLY A 215 2.87 -12.41 -4.79
CA GLY A 215 3.47 -13.50 -4.04
C GLY A 215 4.21 -14.56 -4.87
N VAL A 216 4.91 -14.22 -5.96
CA VAL A 216 5.79 -15.20 -6.65
C VAL A 216 7.10 -14.55 -7.09
N LEU A 217 8.14 -14.71 -6.25
CA LEU A 217 9.48 -14.93 -6.79
C LEU A 217 9.40 -16.23 -7.59
N GLU A 218 9.30 -16.12 -8.92
CA GLU A 218 9.61 -17.26 -9.77
C GLU A 218 11.03 -17.72 -9.39
N PRO A 219 11.27 -19.01 -9.11
CA PRO A 219 12.62 -19.49 -8.98
C PRO A 219 13.32 -19.20 -10.30
N LEU A 220 14.34 -18.34 -10.25
CA LEU A 220 15.19 -18.05 -11.39
C LEU A 220 15.58 -19.37 -12.07
N PRO A 221 15.39 -19.52 -13.39
CA PRO A 221 15.79 -20.71 -14.11
C PRO A 221 17.29 -21.00 -13.89
N ASP A 222 17.62 -22.23 -13.51
CA ASP A 222 18.99 -22.73 -13.24
C ASP A 222 19.91 -22.74 -14.49
N ASP A 223 19.42 -22.28 -15.63
CA ASP A 223 19.99 -22.45 -16.97
C ASP A 223 20.64 -21.19 -17.56
N MET A 224 20.79 -20.11 -16.81
CA MET A 224 21.47 -18.88 -17.28
C MET A 224 23.01 -18.89 -17.26
N TRP A 225 23.65 -20.05 -17.02
CA TRP A 225 25.11 -20.19 -17.00
C TRP A 225 25.69 -21.04 -18.13
N GLN A 226 25.05 -21.10 -19.29
CA GLN A 226 25.70 -21.60 -20.51
C GLN A 226 25.27 -20.74 -21.71
N ASP A 227 26.11 -19.77 -22.04
CA ASP A 227 26.63 -19.58 -23.41
C ASP A 227 27.66 -18.44 -23.39
N GLU A 228 28.93 -18.83 -23.28
CA GLU A 228 30.02 -18.05 -23.85
C GLU A 228 29.88 -18.14 -25.38
N GLU A 229 29.31 -17.12 -26.04
CA GLU A 229 29.77 -16.66 -27.36
C GLU A 229 29.01 -15.40 -27.86
N ALA A 230 29.78 -14.32 -27.99
CA ALA A 230 29.69 -13.26 -28.99
C ALA A 230 28.36 -12.48 -29.18
N VAL A 231 28.23 -11.34 -28.50
CA VAL A 231 27.49 -10.17 -29.01
C VAL A 231 28.31 -8.90 -28.74
N GLY A 232 28.45 -8.08 -29.78
CA GLY A 232 29.48 -7.06 -29.94
C GLY A 232 29.35 -5.80 -29.11
N ASP A 233 30.47 -5.06 -29.11
CA ASP A 233 30.66 -3.70 -28.61
C ASP A 233 29.64 -2.71 -29.20
N GLU A 234 28.49 -2.57 -28.56
CA GLU A 234 27.81 -1.28 -28.44
C GLU A 234 27.74 -0.96 -26.95
N MET A 235 28.76 -0.24 -26.49
CA MET A 235 28.72 0.47 -25.22
C MET A 235 27.57 1.49 -25.27
N ASN A 236 26.38 1.07 -24.84
CA ASN A 236 25.36 2.01 -24.38
C ASN A 236 26.00 2.84 -23.27
N GLU A 237 26.12 4.16 -23.48
CA GLU A 237 26.40 5.09 -22.40
C GLU A 237 25.37 4.82 -21.29
N PRO A 238 25.80 4.64 -20.02
CA PRO A 238 24.85 4.48 -18.93
C PRO A 238 23.96 5.73 -18.92
N ALA A 239 22.64 5.50 -18.93
CA ALA A 239 21.66 6.58 -18.88
C ALA A 239 22.03 7.57 -17.76
N PRO A 240 21.89 8.89 -17.98
CA PRO A 240 22.22 9.87 -16.96
C PRO A 240 21.42 9.56 -15.69
N LEU A 241 22.14 9.37 -14.58
CA LEU A 241 21.53 9.14 -13.27
C LEU A 241 20.62 10.32 -12.93
N SER A 242 19.36 10.04 -12.57
CA SER A 242 18.38 11.05 -12.18
C SER A 242 18.84 11.84 -10.95
N GLN A 243 18.40 13.10 -10.80
CA GLN A 243 18.81 13.93 -9.66
C GLN A 243 18.45 13.27 -8.30
N PRO A 244 19.30 13.38 -7.27
CA PRO A 244 18.94 13.00 -5.90
C PRO A 244 17.74 13.80 -5.40
N ILE A 245 16.89 13.18 -4.57
CA ILE A 245 15.70 13.85 -4.00
C ILE A 245 16.11 15.01 -3.08
N GLU A 246 17.21 14.87 -2.36
CA GLU A 246 17.73 15.91 -1.44
C GLU A 246 18.20 17.20 -2.14
N GLU A 247 18.46 17.14 -3.45
CA GLU A 247 18.87 18.29 -4.26
C GLU A 247 17.69 19.00 -4.93
N VAL A 248 16.46 18.48 -4.76
CA VAL A 248 15.25 19.10 -5.31
C VAL A 248 14.92 20.38 -4.52
N GLU A 249 14.82 21.50 -5.22
CA GLU A 249 14.37 22.77 -4.64
C GLU A 249 12.83 22.80 -4.61
N PHE A 250 12.25 22.63 -3.43
CA PHE A 250 10.80 22.71 -3.23
C PHE A 250 10.35 24.15 -3.01
N ILE A 251 9.31 24.55 -3.73
CA ILE A 251 8.57 25.79 -3.51
C ILE A 251 7.73 25.67 -2.24
N ASP A 252 7.10 24.51 -2.04
CA ASP A 252 6.21 24.24 -0.92
C ASP A 252 6.92 23.41 0.18
N PRO A 253 7.09 23.98 1.39
CA PRO A 253 7.82 23.31 2.46
C PRO A 253 7.08 22.10 3.05
N GLU A 254 5.74 22.09 3.00
CA GLU A 254 4.96 20.93 3.45
C GLU A 254 5.08 19.80 2.44
N MET A 255 5.11 20.12 1.14
CA MET A 255 5.42 19.12 0.12
C MET A 255 6.85 18.59 0.23
N ALA A 256 7.83 19.44 0.50
CA ALA A 256 9.21 19.00 0.76
C ALA A 256 9.25 17.97 1.90
N SER A 257 8.52 18.25 2.99
CA SER A 257 8.43 17.34 4.13
C SER A 257 7.75 16.02 3.77
N CYS A 258 6.63 16.07 3.04
CA CYS A 258 5.93 14.86 2.62
C CYS A 258 6.79 14.00 1.68
N VAL A 259 7.40 14.60 0.65
CA VAL A 259 8.23 13.87 -0.31
C VAL A 259 9.44 13.25 0.38
N SER A 260 10.08 13.98 1.29
CA SER A 260 11.20 13.44 2.09
C SER A 260 10.78 12.22 2.91
N MET A 261 9.60 12.26 3.53
CA MET A 261 9.05 11.13 4.28
C MET A 261 8.71 9.95 3.38
N ALA A 262 8.04 10.18 2.25
CA ALA A 262 7.69 9.15 1.29
C ALA A 262 8.95 8.50 0.68
N ALA A 263 9.97 9.31 0.35
CA ALA A 263 11.26 8.84 -0.09
C ALA A 263 11.97 7.99 0.95
N GLN A 264 11.91 8.40 2.23
CA GLN A 264 12.47 7.62 3.32
C GLN A 264 11.77 6.26 3.50
N VAL A 265 10.44 6.22 3.43
CA VAL A 265 9.64 4.99 3.59
C VAL A 265 9.83 4.03 2.41
N SER A 266 9.99 4.56 1.20
CA SER A 266 10.18 3.77 -0.03
C SER A 266 11.65 3.51 -0.37
N GLU A 267 12.58 3.97 0.47
CA GLU A 267 14.03 3.97 0.21
C GLU A 267 14.44 4.65 -1.13
N ALA A 268 13.58 5.52 -1.67
CA ALA A 268 13.87 6.26 -2.88
C ALA A 268 14.94 7.32 -2.60
N THR A 269 16.06 7.25 -3.32
CA THR A 269 17.16 8.23 -3.18
C THR A 269 17.18 9.23 -4.32
N ARG A 270 16.57 8.90 -5.46
CA ARG A 270 16.47 9.75 -6.64
C ARG A 270 15.03 9.97 -7.07
N VAL A 271 14.79 11.05 -7.79
CA VAL A 271 13.44 11.46 -8.17
C VAL A 271 12.68 10.47 -9.05
N ASN A 272 13.39 9.58 -9.76
CA ASN A 272 12.77 8.53 -10.58
C ASN A 272 12.43 7.27 -9.78
N ASP A 273 12.99 7.12 -8.57
CA ASP A 273 12.81 5.93 -7.73
C ASP A 273 11.51 6.05 -6.91
N LEU A 274 11.01 7.28 -6.71
CA LEU A 274 9.80 7.54 -5.95
C LEU A 274 8.56 7.31 -6.82
N SER A 275 7.89 6.18 -6.62
CA SER A 275 6.68 5.80 -7.35
C SER A 275 5.37 6.09 -6.60
N THR A 276 5.43 6.15 -5.27
CA THR A 276 4.25 6.35 -4.41
C THR A 276 4.48 7.52 -3.47
N LEU A 277 3.52 8.42 -3.41
CA LEU A 277 3.51 9.55 -2.51
C LEU A 277 2.29 9.48 -1.59
N LEU A 278 2.52 9.32 -0.30
CA LEU A 278 1.48 9.32 0.73
C LEU A 278 1.72 10.50 1.67
N CYS A 279 0.83 11.50 1.61
CA CYS A 279 0.89 12.69 2.45
C CYS A 279 -0.29 12.71 3.44
N ASP A 280 0.00 12.42 4.71
CA ASP A 280 -0.88 12.77 5.83
C ASP A 280 -0.35 14.07 6.46
N LEU A 281 -0.95 15.20 6.06
CA LEU A 281 -0.50 16.52 6.47
C LEU A 281 -1.41 17.09 7.56
N PRO A 282 -0.90 18.02 8.40
CA PRO A 282 -1.73 18.67 9.41
C PRO A 282 -3.00 19.25 8.81
N LYS A 283 -4.13 19.09 9.50
CA LYS A 283 -5.45 19.49 8.99
C LYS A 283 -5.48 20.95 8.50
N ASN A 284 -5.89 21.13 7.24
CA ASN A 284 -5.91 22.39 6.48
C ASN A 284 -4.50 22.97 6.17
N ALA A 285 -3.48 22.12 6.07
CA ALA A 285 -2.19 22.52 5.52
C ALA A 285 -2.38 22.99 4.08
N LYS A 286 -2.03 24.24 3.80
CA LYS A 286 -2.12 24.79 2.45
C LYS A 286 -0.94 24.32 1.63
N ILE A 287 -1.22 23.60 0.57
CA ILE A 287 -0.17 23.03 -0.28
C ILE A 287 -0.33 23.40 -1.75
N ARG A 288 0.83 23.45 -2.41
CA ARG A 288 0.97 23.54 -3.86
C ARG A 288 1.65 22.30 -4.41
N LEU A 289 1.11 21.76 -5.50
CA LEU A 289 1.60 20.52 -6.12
C LEU A 289 2.64 20.75 -7.23
N ASP A 290 3.05 22.01 -7.49
CA ASP A 290 3.98 22.37 -8.56
C ASP A 290 5.30 21.57 -8.48
N ASP A 291 5.77 21.26 -7.27
CA ASP A 291 7.03 20.55 -7.04
C ASP A 291 6.99 19.08 -7.49
N LEU A 292 5.78 18.49 -7.60
CA LEU A 292 5.60 17.09 -8.03
C LEU A 292 6.05 16.84 -9.47
N ALA A 293 6.10 17.89 -10.30
CA ALA A 293 6.63 17.82 -11.66
C ALA A 293 8.10 17.36 -11.72
N SER A 294 8.83 17.45 -10.60
CA SER A 294 10.21 16.96 -10.49
C SER A 294 10.31 15.42 -10.39
N PHE A 295 9.20 14.71 -10.26
CA PHE A 295 9.13 13.28 -9.96
C PHE A 295 8.37 12.52 -11.07
N PRO A 296 9.01 12.25 -12.21
CA PRO A 296 8.35 11.65 -13.37
C PRO A 296 7.95 10.18 -13.17
N GLY A 297 8.47 9.52 -12.13
CA GLY A 297 8.14 8.13 -11.78
C GLY A 297 6.93 7.98 -10.86
N LEU A 298 6.34 9.09 -10.37
CA LEU A 298 5.19 9.03 -9.47
C LEU A 298 3.97 8.45 -10.19
N ALA A 299 3.51 7.30 -9.69
CA ALA A 299 2.38 6.55 -10.21
C ALA A 299 1.15 6.66 -9.32
N VAL A 300 1.34 6.80 -8.01
CA VAL A 300 0.26 6.90 -7.01
C VAL A 300 0.48 8.12 -6.14
N VAL A 301 -0.55 8.97 -6.04
CA VAL A 301 -0.55 10.15 -5.18
C VAL A 301 -1.74 10.09 -4.23
N THR A 302 -1.46 10.04 -2.93
CA THR A 302 -2.46 10.09 -1.86
C THR A 302 -2.24 11.31 -0.98
N LEU A 303 -3.26 12.16 -0.88
CA LEU A 303 -3.23 13.39 -0.06
C LEU A 303 -4.40 13.37 0.93
N SER A 304 -4.11 13.52 2.23
CA SER A 304 -5.14 13.59 3.26
C SER A 304 -5.02 14.83 4.13
N GLY A 305 -6.16 15.44 4.46
CA GLY A 305 -6.23 16.56 5.40
C GLY A 305 -5.74 17.92 4.87
N VAL A 306 -5.64 18.11 3.56
CA VAL A 306 -4.96 19.26 2.93
C VAL A 306 -5.89 20.30 2.34
N ASP A 307 -5.42 21.54 2.23
CA ASP A 307 -6.02 22.61 1.43
C ASP A 307 -5.19 22.79 0.15
N VAL A 308 -5.61 22.19 -0.96
CA VAL A 308 -4.89 22.22 -2.23
C VAL A 308 -5.33 23.41 -3.08
N GLU A 309 -4.36 24.21 -3.54
CA GLU A 309 -4.64 25.35 -4.43
C GLU A 309 -5.10 24.89 -5.82
N SER A 310 -4.36 23.95 -6.44
CA SER A 310 -4.71 23.40 -7.74
C SER A 310 -4.18 21.98 -7.95
N LEU A 311 -4.96 21.13 -8.63
CA LEU A 311 -4.50 19.81 -9.11
C LEU A 311 -3.88 19.85 -10.51
N ALA A 312 -3.88 21.00 -11.20
CA ALA A 312 -3.33 21.12 -12.55
C ALA A 312 -1.90 20.57 -12.74
N PRO A 313 -0.98 20.64 -11.74
CA PRO A 313 0.34 20.04 -11.88
C PRO A 313 0.35 18.52 -12.15
N LEU A 314 -0.74 17.81 -11.81
CA LEU A 314 -0.87 16.37 -12.07
C LEU A 314 -1.12 16.05 -13.55
N ASN A 315 -1.52 17.02 -14.36
CA ASN A 315 -1.94 16.83 -15.75
C ASN A 315 -0.86 16.22 -16.65
N ASP A 316 0.40 16.58 -16.42
CA ASP A 316 1.51 16.20 -17.29
C ASP A 316 2.39 15.08 -16.69
N MET A 317 1.89 14.37 -15.68
CA MET A 317 2.62 13.30 -15.00
C MET A 317 2.49 11.97 -15.77
N PRO A 318 3.57 11.46 -16.39
CA PRO A 318 3.47 10.39 -17.38
C PRO A 318 3.23 9.00 -16.79
N ALA A 319 3.61 8.79 -15.52
CA ALA A 319 3.45 7.51 -14.83
C ALA A 319 2.18 7.47 -13.96
N LEU A 320 1.46 8.59 -13.83
CA LEU A 320 0.36 8.72 -12.89
C LEU A 320 -0.80 7.81 -13.29
N SER A 321 -1.17 6.92 -12.38
CA SER A 321 -2.21 5.90 -12.57
C SER A 321 -3.33 6.01 -11.53
N GLN A 322 -3.03 6.59 -10.36
CA GLN A 322 -4.02 6.78 -9.30
C GLN A 322 -3.78 8.07 -8.53
N VAL A 323 -4.89 8.78 -8.24
CA VAL A 323 -4.92 9.93 -7.34
C VAL A 323 -6.02 9.72 -6.32
N LEU A 324 -5.65 9.72 -5.04
CA LEU A 324 -6.56 9.64 -3.91
C LEU A 324 -6.45 10.92 -3.08
N ILE A 325 -7.57 11.62 -2.89
CA ILE A 325 -7.62 12.81 -2.03
C ILE A 325 -8.73 12.63 -1.01
N GLU A 326 -8.38 12.73 0.26
CA GLU A 326 -9.28 12.48 1.39
C GLU A 326 -9.34 13.67 2.35
N GLN A 327 -10.52 13.95 2.89
CA GLN A 327 -10.72 14.92 3.98
C GLN A 327 -10.07 16.29 3.72
N SER A 328 -10.18 16.78 2.48
CA SER A 328 -9.40 17.89 1.96
C SER A 328 -10.28 18.97 1.33
N THR A 329 -9.75 20.19 1.20
CA THR A 329 -10.37 21.27 0.42
C THR A 329 -9.57 21.48 -0.87
N ILE A 330 -10.24 21.53 -2.02
CA ILE A 330 -9.61 21.81 -3.31
C ILE A 330 -10.15 23.13 -3.86
N SER A 331 -9.27 24.09 -4.10
CA SER A 331 -9.69 25.41 -4.62
C SER A 331 -10.03 25.34 -6.12
N SER A 332 -9.28 24.57 -6.89
CA SER A 332 -9.59 24.28 -8.30
C SER A 332 -8.95 22.97 -8.76
N PHE A 333 -9.62 22.21 -9.62
CA PHE A 333 -8.99 21.07 -10.29
C PHE A 333 -8.05 21.52 -11.40
N GLY A 334 -8.34 22.65 -12.05
CA GLY A 334 -7.58 23.15 -13.19
C GLY A 334 -7.77 22.30 -14.45
N ASP A 335 -6.78 22.28 -15.32
CA ASP A 335 -6.78 21.40 -16.49
C ASP A 335 -6.34 19.99 -16.06
N MET A 336 -7.18 19.00 -16.34
CA MET A 336 -6.96 17.58 -16.03
C MET A 336 -7.15 16.70 -17.28
N SER A 337 -7.13 17.30 -18.48
CA SER A 337 -7.48 16.64 -19.74
C SER A 337 -6.51 15.54 -20.17
N ASN A 338 -5.27 15.54 -19.69
CA ASN A 338 -4.26 14.53 -19.99
C ASN A 338 -4.13 13.46 -18.90
N VAL A 339 -4.84 13.59 -17.78
CA VAL A 339 -4.72 12.67 -16.63
C VAL A 339 -5.35 11.32 -16.97
N GLN A 340 -4.54 10.29 -17.17
CA GLN A 340 -4.99 8.90 -17.41
C GLN A 340 -4.91 8.08 -16.13
N ALA A 341 -5.51 8.60 -15.06
CA ALA A 341 -5.49 7.99 -13.73
C ALA A 341 -6.91 7.79 -13.20
N ASP A 342 -7.08 6.78 -12.35
CA ASP A 342 -8.27 6.65 -11.52
C ASP A 342 -8.23 7.74 -10.45
N LEU A 343 -9.30 8.55 -10.37
CA LEU A 343 -9.42 9.65 -9.43
C LEU A 343 -10.38 9.27 -8.31
N VAL A 344 -9.96 9.39 -7.06
CA VAL A 344 -10.77 9.09 -5.89
C VAL A 344 -10.78 10.30 -4.97
N PHE A 345 -11.97 10.80 -4.67
CA PHE A 345 -12.21 11.95 -3.80
C PHE A 345 -13.15 11.53 -2.67
N SER A 346 -12.67 11.51 -1.43
CA SER A 346 -13.47 11.18 -0.25
C SER A 346 -13.50 12.32 0.75
N GLU A 347 -14.68 12.73 1.21
CA GLU A 347 -14.84 13.88 2.11
C GLU A 347 -14.18 15.18 1.58
N VAL A 348 -14.21 15.38 0.26
CA VAL A 348 -13.59 16.54 -0.40
C VAL A 348 -14.55 17.71 -0.50
N ASN A 349 -14.07 18.89 -0.14
CA ASN A 349 -14.79 20.15 -0.27
C ASN A 349 -14.26 20.98 -1.45
N THR A 350 -15.08 21.19 -2.47
CA THR A 350 -14.76 22.06 -3.61
C THR A 350 -16.04 22.51 -4.33
N GLU A 351 -15.94 23.64 -5.04
CA GLU A 351 -17.00 24.14 -5.93
C GLU A 351 -16.69 23.85 -7.40
N ASP A 352 -15.51 23.32 -7.72
CA ASP A 352 -14.97 23.22 -9.09
C ASP A 352 -15.22 21.86 -9.76
N TRP A 353 -16.15 21.03 -9.24
CA TRP A 353 -16.41 19.68 -9.76
C TRP A 353 -16.64 19.63 -11.28
N GLY A 354 -17.20 20.68 -11.87
CA GLY A 354 -17.44 20.78 -13.30
C GLY A 354 -16.17 20.71 -14.16
N ALA A 355 -14.99 21.03 -13.62
CA ALA A 355 -13.72 20.90 -14.32
C ALA A 355 -13.39 19.45 -14.70
N LEU A 356 -13.82 18.49 -13.88
CA LEU A 356 -13.60 17.05 -14.12
C LEU A 356 -14.37 16.52 -15.33
N ALA A 357 -15.37 17.26 -15.83
CA ALA A 357 -16.14 16.88 -17.02
C ALA A 357 -15.29 16.76 -18.30
N HIS A 358 -14.11 17.39 -18.31
CA HIS A 358 -13.17 17.35 -19.42
C HIS A 358 -11.85 16.68 -19.02
N SER A 359 -11.84 15.94 -17.90
CA SER A 359 -10.65 15.20 -17.50
C SER A 359 -10.38 14.04 -18.46
N GLY A 360 -9.12 13.62 -18.56
CA GLY A 360 -8.72 12.41 -19.27
C GLY A 360 -8.98 11.13 -18.47
N ALA A 361 -9.55 11.24 -17.27
CA ALA A 361 -9.70 10.14 -16.35
C ALA A 361 -10.77 9.17 -16.86
N GLU A 362 -10.49 7.86 -16.75
CA GLU A 362 -11.46 6.83 -17.11
C GLU A 362 -12.55 6.73 -16.03
N ARG A 363 -12.14 6.76 -14.75
CA ARG A 363 -13.03 6.62 -13.61
C ARG A 363 -12.76 7.66 -12.54
N ILE A 364 -13.85 8.19 -11.99
CA ILE A 364 -13.85 9.17 -10.92
C ILE A 364 -14.79 8.67 -9.83
N TYR A 365 -14.27 8.49 -8.63
CA TYR A 365 -15.03 8.13 -7.43
C TYR A 365 -15.16 9.37 -6.55
N ILE A 366 -16.39 9.72 -6.17
CA ILE A 366 -16.67 10.86 -5.30
C ILE A 366 -17.55 10.39 -4.14
N GLU A 367 -16.95 10.28 -2.97
CA GLU A 367 -17.58 9.81 -1.75
C GLU A 367 -17.73 10.95 -0.75
N GLN A 368 -18.92 11.06 -0.16
CA GLN A 368 -19.26 12.02 0.88
C GLN A 368 -18.79 13.46 0.57
N PRO A 369 -19.09 14.01 -0.62
CA PRO A 369 -18.76 15.40 -0.89
C PRO A 369 -19.44 16.32 0.13
N SER A 370 -18.83 17.46 0.42
CA SER A 370 -19.34 18.40 1.44
C SER A 370 -20.80 18.84 1.20
N ASP A 371 -21.21 18.92 -0.07
CA ASP A 371 -22.60 19.12 -0.51
C ASP A 371 -22.81 18.41 -1.85
N CYS A 372 -23.71 17.43 -1.91
CA CYS A 372 -24.06 16.74 -3.16
C CYS A 372 -24.51 17.70 -4.28
N ARG A 373 -25.10 18.85 -3.95
CA ARG A 373 -25.50 19.86 -4.96
C ARG A 373 -24.32 20.48 -5.70
N SER A 374 -23.12 20.45 -5.10
CA SER A 374 -21.89 20.93 -5.74
C SER A 374 -21.53 20.11 -6.97
N LEU A 375 -21.97 18.85 -7.05
CA LEU A 375 -21.75 17.98 -8.22
C LEU A 375 -22.61 18.36 -9.44
N SER A 376 -23.59 19.25 -9.28
CA SER A 376 -24.52 19.62 -10.35
C SER A 376 -23.83 20.11 -11.62
N SER A 377 -22.70 20.81 -11.52
CA SER A 377 -21.92 21.29 -12.67
C SER A 377 -21.26 20.14 -13.45
N LEU A 378 -20.78 19.11 -12.75
CA LEU A 378 -20.22 17.90 -13.35
C LEU A 378 -21.30 17.04 -13.98
N VAL A 379 -22.37 16.74 -13.22
CA VAL A 379 -23.47 15.87 -13.66
C VAL A 379 -24.20 16.45 -14.87
N ASN A 380 -24.48 17.77 -14.87
CA ASN A 380 -25.23 18.40 -15.95
C ASN A 380 -24.36 18.77 -17.17
N SER A 381 -23.06 18.47 -17.15
CA SER A 381 -22.16 18.74 -18.29
C SER A 381 -22.53 17.95 -19.54
N GLY A 382 -23.12 16.75 -19.36
CA GLY A 382 -23.38 15.79 -20.44
C GLY A 382 -22.12 15.12 -21.00
N ALA A 383 -20.94 15.39 -20.43
CA ALA A 383 -19.67 14.82 -20.86
C ALA A 383 -19.29 13.54 -20.10
N VAL A 384 -19.94 13.28 -18.95
CA VAL A 384 -19.67 12.14 -18.08
C VAL A 384 -20.91 11.27 -17.92
N SER A 385 -20.71 9.97 -17.71
CA SER A 385 -21.77 9.07 -17.22
C SER A 385 -21.69 9.00 -15.70
N VAL A 386 -22.82 9.18 -15.02
CA VAL A 386 -22.85 9.24 -13.55
C VAL A 386 -23.65 8.08 -13.00
N ILE A 387 -23.06 7.37 -12.05
CA ILE A 387 -23.70 6.31 -11.26
C ILE A 387 -23.94 6.88 -9.87
N PHE A 388 -25.22 7.01 -9.51
CA PHE A 388 -25.65 7.56 -8.22
C PHE A 388 -25.92 6.45 -7.22
N SER A 389 -25.86 6.77 -5.93
CA SER A 389 -26.52 5.97 -4.91
C SER A 389 -28.04 6.09 -5.05
N ASP A 390 -28.76 4.99 -4.86
CA ASP A 390 -30.22 4.93 -4.80
C ASP A 390 -30.80 5.43 -3.46
N GLY A 391 -29.93 5.83 -2.52
CA GLY A 391 -30.30 6.28 -1.18
C GLY A 391 -30.44 5.15 -0.15
N GLU A 392 -30.37 3.89 -0.57
CA GLU A 392 -30.21 2.70 0.28
C GLU A 392 -28.76 2.18 0.27
N GLY A 393 -27.88 2.84 -0.49
CA GLY A 393 -26.45 2.52 -0.61
C GLY A 393 -26.12 1.65 -1.82
N GLN A 394 -27.10 1.31 -2.67
CA GLN A 394 -26.86 0.61 -3.93
C GLN A 394 -26.69 1.60 -5.07
N LEU A 395 -25.88 1.25 -6.06
CA LEU A 395 -25.59 2.11 -7.20
C LEU A 395 -26.65 1.95 -8.31
N ASP A 396 -27.35 3.03 -8.66
CA ASP A 396 -28.32 3.09 -9.77
C ASP A 396 -27.62 3.46 -11.09
N ALA A 397 -27.38 2.46 -11.93
CA ALA A 397 -26.73 2.58 -13.24
C ALA A 397 -27.70 2.92 -14.40
N GLN A 398 -28.82 3.61 -14.14
CA GLN A 398 -29.74 4.00 -15.22
C GLN A 398 -29.16 5.06 -16.16
N GLY A 399 -28.76 4.62 -17.35
CA GLY A 399 -28.54 5.50 -18.51
C GLY A 399 -27.12 5.52 -19.09
N MET A 400 -26.28 4.52 -18.81
CA MET A 400 -24.94 4.40 -19.40
C MET A 400 -25.00 4.29 -20.93
N MET A 401 -24.73 5.39 -21.63
CA MET A 401 -24.54 5.40 -23.08
C MET A 401 -23.36 6.32 -23.42
N ASN A 402 -22.24 5.73 -23.82
CA ASN A 402 -21.14 6.34 -24.59
C ASN A 402 -20.47 7.61 -23.99
N ALA A 403 -20.17 7.65 -22.70
CA ALA A 403 -19.23 8.64 -22.16
C ALA A 403 -17.86 7.98 -21.93
N ASP A 404 -16.78 8.70 -22.25
CA ASP A 404 -15.41 8.24 -22.07
C ASP A 404 -14.98 8.25 -20.58
N THR A 405 -15.71 8.99 -19.74
CA THR A 405 -15.47 9.10 -18.30
C THR A 405 -16.69 8.67 -17.50
N VAL A 406 -16.47 7.80 -16.51
CA VAL A 406 -17.51 7.33 -15.56
C VAL A 406 -17.27 7.96 -14.18
N VAL A 407 -18.30 8.58 -13.63
CA VAL A 407 -18.33 9.14 -12.29
C VAL A 407 -19.21 8.26 -11.40
N ILE A 408 -18.67 7.80 -10.27
CA ILE A 408 -19.37 7.01 -9.27
C ILE A 408 -19.47 7.86 -8.01
N THR A 409 -20.67 7.99 -7.45
CA THR A 409 -20.88 8.79 -6.24
C THR A 409 -21.91 8.21 -5.30
N ASP A 410 -21.71 8.40 -4.00
CA ASP A 410 -22.65 8.04 -2.95
C ASP A 410 -23.80 9.06 -2.78
N CYS A 411 -23.78 10.15 -3.55
CA CYS A 411 -24.91 11.07 -3.66
C CYS A 411 -26.09 10.44 -4.40
N THR A 412 -27.30 10.83 -4.01
CA THR A 412 -28.52 10.46 -4.74
C THR A 412 -28.80 11.44 -5.87
N ARG A 413 -29.44 10.99 -6.95
CA ARG A 413 -29.82 11.84 -8.09
C ARG A 413 -30.61 13.08 -7.63
N ASP A 414 -31.56 12.91 -6.71
CA ASP A 414 -32.38 14.01 -6.16
C ASP A 414 -31.57 14.97 -5.28
N SER A 415 -30.46 14.54 -4.69
CA SER A 415 -29.60 15.40 -3.86
C SER A 415 -28.65 16.29 -4.67
N VAL A 416 -28.43 15.96 -5.95
CA VAL A 416 -27.57 16.73 -6.85
C VAL A 416 -28.35 17.83 -7.59
N HIS A 417 -29.66 17.64 -7.80
CA HIS A 417 -30.56 18.61 -8.43
C HIS A 417 -31.26 19.52 -7.40
#